data_AF-A0A4Y8D392-F1
#
_entry.id   AF-A0A4Y8D392-F1
#
_cell.length_a   1.000
_cell.length_b   1.000
_cell.length_c   1.000
_cell.angle_alpha   90.00
_cell.angle_beta   90.00
_cell.angle_gamma   90.00
#
_symmetry.space_group_name_H-M   'P 1'
#
loop_
_entity.id
_entity.type
_entity.pdbx_description
1 polymer ?
#
loop_
_entity_poly.entity_id
_entity_poly.type
_entity_poly.pdbx_seq_one_letter_code
_entity_poly.pdbx_strand_id
1 'polypeptide(L)'
;MILNLFTAHNIAPRKELNIHRLFYILQAQYSKSGKVTMPSRSPKSTDDVLPSPGEFNRPPPSQYYTYRIQRGEQGVLTYEPYKSYLLPLWRFRTPSIAEKSSNALYEEFLRFHKENDFVGMDMSRKFIQMGMTRSKRYANHKGGRKYDIGKDGERVEIEKSQGHEGQADKLMASGIFKEMWERCRGHEGYSALKKKFQKELKDWTSAHGEKTRNDEEGFQVKEREQSEEAKYIKQEGEEVGDLKDSRQRKRPWSEIKEGYKIKTEDSVEETSRNTRMKRKRIDL
;
A
#
# COMPACT_ATOMS: atom_id res chain seq x y z
N MET A 1 -24.03 -5.44 -55.65
CA MET A 1 -25.29 -4.86 -55.14
C MET A 1 -25.58 -5.47 -53.77
N ILE A 2 -25.64 -4.61 -52.74
CA ILE A 2 -26.41 -4.73 -51.48
C ILE A 2 -25.95 -5.87 -50.52
N LEU A 3 -25.14 -5.67 -49.47
CA LEU A 3 -25.17 -4.86 -48.24
C LEU A 3 -25.34 -5.74 -46.97
N ASN A 4 -24.42 -5.53 -46.04
CA ASN A 4 -24.28 -6.09 -44.69
C ASN A 4 -25.50 -5.87 -43.78
N LEU A 5 -25.78 -6.82 -42.89
CA LEU A 5 -26.54 -6.61 -41.65
C LEU A 5 -25.77 -7.21 -40.46
N PHE A 6 -24.85 -6.42 -39.93
CA PHE A 6 -24.27 -6.59 -38.59
C PHE A 6 -25.15 -5.78 -37.63
N THR A 7 -25.81 -6.46 -36.70
CA THR A 7 -26.61 -5.83 -35.65
C THR A 7 -25.67 -5.21 -34.61
N ALA A 8 -25.47 -3.90 -34.68
CA ALA A 8 -24.72 -3.15 -33.68
C ALA A 8 -25.61 -2.88 -32.45
N HIS A 9 -25.23 -3.46 -31.29
CA HIS A 9 -25.73 -2.97 -30.02
C HIS A 9 -24.97 -1.70 -29.63
N ASN A 10 -25.71 -0.59 -29.59
CA ASN A 10 -25.26 0.70 -29.09
C ASN A 10 -24.94 0.61 -27.58
N ILE A 11 -23.65 0.60 -27.24
CA ILE A 11 -23.17 0.82 -25.88
C ILE A 11 -22.87 2.32 -25.74
N ALA A 12 -23.68 3.02 -24.97
CA ALA A 12 -23.49 4.43 -24.66
C ALA A 12 -22.16 4.67 -23.91
N PRO A 13 -21.48 5.81 -24.12
CA PRO A 13 -20.22 6.10 -23.45
C PRO A 13 -20.43 6.38 -21.95
N ARG A 14 -19.73 5.62 -21.09
CA ARG A 14 -19.61 5.93 -19.66
C ARG A 14 -18.93 7.28 -19.49
N LYS A 15 -19.61 8.20 -18.80
CA LYS A 15 -19.06 9.49 -18.37
C LYS A 15 -17.86 9.24 -17.46
N GLU A 16 -16.67 9.70 -17.85
CA GLU A 16 -15.52 9.81 -16.96
C GLU A 16 -15.86 10.75 -15.81
N LEU A 17 -15.98 10.19 -14.60
CA LEU A 17 -16.10 10.98 -13.39
C LEU A 17 -14.71 11.50 -13.03
N ASN A 18 -14.45 12.76 -13.40
CA ASN A 18 -13.26 13.50 -13.00
C ASN A 18 -13.31 13.78 -11.48
N ILE A 19 -12.71 12.88 -10.71
CA ILE A 19 -12.73 12.82 -9.23
C ILE A 19 -12.04 14.05 -8.61
N HIS A 20 -11.27 14.83 -9.39
CA HIS A 20 -10.59 16.04 -8.91
C HIS A 20 -11.50 17.26 -8.74
N ARG A 21 -12.71 17.28 -9.32
CA ARG A 21 -13.59 18.46 -9.25
C ARG A 21 -14.50 18.47 -8.01
N LEU A 22 -14.76 17.31 -7.40
CA LEU A 22 -15.60 17.19 -6.21
C LEU A 22 -14.85 17.43 -4.89
N PHE A 23 -13.52 17.37 -4.90
CA PHE A 23 -12.71 17.65 -3.71
C PHE A 23 -12.43 19.15 -3.51
N TYR A 24 -12.49 19.95 -4.58
CA TYR A 24 -12.15 21.38 -4.53
C TYR A 24 -13.32 22.28 -4.10
N ILE A 25 -14.57 21.80 -4.17
CA ILE A 25 -15.75 22.60 -3.81
C ILE A 25 -16.04 22.55 -2.29
N LEU A 26 -15.55 21.52 -1.58
CA LEU A 26 -15.79 21.37 -0.13
C LEU A 26 -14.88 22.26 0.74
N GLN A 27 -13.75 22.73 0.23
CA GLN A 27 -12.87 23.67 0.95
C GLN A 27 -13.28 25.14 0.78
N ALA A 28 -14.17 25.47 -0.16
CA ALA A 28 -14.55 26.85 -0.46
C ALA A 28 -15.68 27.41 0.44
N GLN A 29 -16.32 26.58 1.26
CA GLN A 29 -17.46 26.98 2.12
C GLN A 29 -17.08 27.27 3.58
N TYR A 30 -15.82 27.07 3.98
CA TYR A 30 -15.34 27.29 5.34
C TYR A 30 -14.39 28.51 5.46
N SER A 31 -14.66 29.59 4.72
CA SER A 31 -13.96 30.86 4.88
C SER A 31 -14.94 32.03 4.94
N LYS A 32 -15.67 32.12 6.06
CA LYS A 32 -16.34 33.34 6.50
C LYS A 32 -16.18 33.49 8.02
N SER A 33 -14.95 33.76 8.46
CA SER A 33 -14.62 34.62 9.61
C SER A 33 -13.19 34.37 10.07
N GLY A 34 -12.39 35.43 10.18
CA GLY A 34 -11.11 35.41 10.86
C GLY A 34 -9.90 35.41 9.93
N LYS A 35 -9.24 36.57 9.82
CA LYS A 35 -7.89 36.70 9.26
C LYS A 35 -6.94 35.84 10.09
N VAL A 36 -6.52 34.71 9.54
CA VAL A 36 -5.28 34.03 9.91
C VAL A 36 -4.35 34.18 8.73
N THR A 37 -3.30 34.98 8.88
CA THR A 37 -2.18 35.02 7.93
C THR A 37 -1.46 33.67 8.02
N MET A 38 -1.90 32.73 7.18
CA MET A 38 -1.15 31.51 6.89
C MET A 38 0.18 31.91 6.24
N PRO A 39 1.34 31.40 6.68
CA PRO A 39 2.55 31.56 5.90
C PRO A 39 2.31 30.93 4.53
N SER A 40 2.56 31.72 3.49
CA SER A 40 2.49 31.30 2.09
C SER A 40 3.34 30.04 1.88
N ARG A 41 2.70 28.87 1.84
CA ARG A 41 3.35 27.62 1.44
C ARG A 41 3.78 27.80 -0.03
N SER A 42 5.08 27.74 -0.27
CA SER A 42 5.69 27.93 -1.57
C SER A 42 5.01 27.05 -2.63
N PRO A 43 4.49 27.63 -3.74
CA PRO A 43 3.92 26.85 -4.82
C PRO A 43 5.07 26.33 -5.70
N LYS A 44 5.53 25.11 -5.43
CA LYS A 44 6.32 24.20 -6.29
C LYS A 44 6.79 23.00 -5.45
N SER A 45 5.92 22.02 -5.21
CA SER A 45 6.37 20.72 -4.70
C SER A 45 6.46 19.77 -5.89
N THR A 46 7.68 19.53 -6.35
CA THR A 46 8.03 18.44 -7.27
C THR A 46 7.90 17.05 -6.61
N ASP A 47 7.40 16.97 -5.37
CA ASP A 47 7.36 15.72 -4.58
C ASP A 47 6.31 14.71 -5.05
N ASP A 48 5.34 15.14 -5.86
CA ASP A 48 4.24 14.29 -6.33
C ASP A 48 4.56 13.51 -7.63
N VAL A 49 5.75 13.73 -8.21
CA VAL A 49 6.24 12.99 -9.38
C VAL A 49 7.17 11.88 -8.91
N LEU A 50 6.92 10.64 -9.35
CA LEU A 50 7.84 9.55 -9.08
C LEU A 50 9.11 9.75 -9.91
N PRO A 51 10.30 9.55 -9.33
CA PRO A 51 11.52 9.56 -10.11
C PRO A 51 11.47 8.43 -11.15
N SER A 52 11.90 8.72 -12.37
CA SER A 52 12.11 7.67 -13.37
C SER A 52 13.19 6.73 -12.83
N PRO A 53 12.97 5.41 -12.85
CA PRO A 53 14.04 4.48 -12.60
C PRO A 53 15.05 4.62 -13.75
N GLY A 54 16.33 4.33 -13.46
CA GLY A 54 17.39 4.33 -14.47
C GLY A 54 17.22 3.20 -15.48
N GLU A 55 18.19 3.01 -16.36
CA GLU A 55 18.17 1.87 -17.28
C GLU A 55 18.27 0.54 -16.52
N PHE A 56 17.46 -0.45 -16.92
CA PHE A 56 17.48 -1.79 -16.34
C PHE A 56 18.12 -2.79 -17.31
N ASN A 57 19.15 -3.46 -16.82
CA ASN A 57 19.76 -4.60 -17.51
C ASN A 57 19.60 -5.85 -16.65
N ARG A 58 19.04 -6.92 -17.23
CA ARG A 58 18.94 -8.20 -16.52
C ARG A 58 20.34 -8.73 -16.19
N PRO A 59 20.62 -9.17 -14.96
CA PRO A 59 21.93 -9.70 -14.62
C PRO A 59 22.22 -11.00 -15.39
N PRO A 60 23.50 -11.33 -15.61
CA PRO A 60 23.87 -12.58 -16.27
C PRO A 60 23.43 -13.80 -15.44
N PRO A 61 23.29 -15.00 -16.05
CA PRO A 61 22.86 -16.22 -15.36
C PRO A 61 23.61 -16.51 -14.05
N SER A 62 24.93 -16.29 -14.03
CA SER A 62 25.78 -16.49 -12.85
C SER A 62 25.36 -15.67 -11.63
N GLN A 63 24.80 -14.47 -11.84
CA GLN A 63 24.23 -13.64 -10.78
C GLN A 63 22.74 -13.93 -10.61
N TYR A 64 21.96 -14.02 -11.69
CA TYR A 64 20.51 -14.24 -11.67
C TYR A 64 20.11 -15.47 -10.83
N TYR A 65 20.85 -16.57 -10.97
CA TYR A 65 20.60 -17.81 -10.23
C TYR A 65 21.18 -17.83 -8.80
N THR A 66 21.74 -16.72 -8.31
CA THR A 66 22.02 -16.55 -6.87
C THR A 66 20.77 -16.11 -6.09
N TYR A 67 19.71 -15.65 -6.78
CA TYR A 67 18.46 -15.28 -6.13
C TYR A 67 17.80 -16.48 -5.44
N ARG A 68 17.38 -16.29 -4.19
CA ARG A 68 16.62 -17.28 -3.42
C ARG A 68 15.24 -16.74 -3.06
N ILE A 69 14.21 -17.55 -3.28
CA ILE A 69 12.82 -17.20 -2.95
C ILE A 69 12.63 -17.30 -1.44
N GLN A 70 12.78 -16.18 -0.75
CA GLN A 70 12.55 -16.07 0.68
C GLN A 70 11.09 -15.77 1.04
N ARG A 71 10.74 -15.92 2.32
CA ARG A 71 9.40 -15.59 2.83
C ARG A 71 9.20 -14.07 2.94
N GLY A 72 8.00 -13.61 2.62
CA GLY A 72 7.64 -12.20 2.75
C GLY A 72 8.50 -11.28 1.88
N GLU A 73 9.10 -10.27 2.52
CA GLU A 73 9.90 -9.19 1.90
C GLU A 73 11.42 -9.43 1.99
N GLN A 74 11.84 -10.58 2.53
CA GLN A 74 13.27 -10.87 2.72
C GLN A 74 14.06 -10.81 1.41
N GLY A 75 15.22 -10.15 1.47
CA GLY A 75 16.14 -9.93 0.35
C GLY A 75 15.75 -8.81 -0.63
N VAL A 76 14.60 -8.15 -0.45
CA VAL A 76 14.12 -7.11 -1.39
C VAL A 76 15.07 -5.90 -1.47
N LEU A 77 15.78 -5.60 -0.38
CA LEU A 77 16.71 -4.47 -0.28
C LEU A 77 18.19 -4.87 -0.48
N THR A 78 18.48 -6.07 -0.98
CA THR A 78 19.87 -6.53 -1.16
C THR A 78 20.19 -7.03 -2.55
N TYR A 79 19.18 -7.44 -3.34
CA TYR A 79 19.41 -8.10 -4.61
C TYR A 79 19.47 -7.12 -5.80
N GLU A 80 20.68 -6.86 -6.29
CA GLU A 80 20.95 -5.99 -7.45
C GLU A 80 20.82 -6.74 -8.80
N PRO A 81 20.50 -6.05 -9.91
CA PRO A 81 20.20 -4.60 -10.03
C PRO A 81 18.74 -4.24 -9.73
N TYR A 82 17.90 -5.24 -9.44
CA TYR A 82 16.46 -5.08 -9.21
C TYR A 82 16.14 -4.11 -8.08
N LYS A 83 16.91 -4.17 -6.97
CA LYS A 83 16.74 -3.22 -5.86
C LYS A 83 16.90 -1.78 -6.34
N SER A 84 18.05 -1.44 -6.92
CA SER A 84 18.36 -0.06 -7.30
C SER A 84 17.40 0.46 -8.37
N TYR A 85 16.92 -0.42 -9.25
CA TYR A 85 15.95 -0.08 -10.27
C TYR A 85 14.53 0.17 -9.69
N LEU A 86 14.03 -0.68 -8.79
CA LEU A 86 12.66 -0.58 -8.27
C LEU A 86 12.50 0.38 -7.09
N LEU A 87 13.56 0.58 -6.30
CA LEU A 87 13.52 1.42 -5.09
C LEU A 87 13.05 2.87 -5.34
N PRO A 88 13.44 3.57 -6.42
CA PRO A 88 12.98 4.93 -6.70
C PRO A 88 11.45 5.02 -6.87
N LEU A 89 10.83 3.97 -7.39
CA LEU A 89 9.38 3.89 -7.62
C LEU A 89 8.60 3.73 -6.31
N TRP A 90 9.25 3.33 -5.22
CA TRP A 90 8.60 2.98 -3.97
C TRP A 90 8.43 4.20 -3.03
N ARG A 91 7.24 4.81 -3.04
CA ARG A 91 6.90 6.01 -2.25
C ARG A 91 5.48 5.93 -1.72
N PHE A 92 5.26 6.41 -0.49
CA PHE A 92 3.96 6.31 0.19
C PHE A 92 3.71 7.47 1.16
N ARG A 93 4.23 8.68 0.86
CA ARG A 93 4.08 9.84 1.76
C ARG A 93 2.60 10.18 1.99
N THR A 94 1.86 10.29 0.89
CA THR A 94 0.42 10.58 0.84
C THR A 94 -0.32 9.47 0.08
N PRO A 95 -1.66 9.37 0.16
CA PRO A 95 -2.43 8.38 -0.60
C PRO A 95 -2.24 8.51 -2.12
N SER A 96 -2.21 9.74 -2.64
CA SER A 96 -1.96 10.02 -4.08
C SER A 96 -0.60 9.48 -4.54
N ILE A 97 0.46 9.69 -3.76
CA ILE A 97 1.79 9.15 -4.07
C ILE A 97 1.79 7.62 -4.00
N ALA A 98 1.11 7.03 -3.01
CA ALA A 98 1.00 5.58 -2.86
C ALA A 98 0.28 4.93 -4.06
N GLU A 99 -0.76 5.57 -4.58
CA GLU A 99 -1.46 5.13 -5.79
C GLU A 99 -0.51 5.09 -6.99
N LYS A 100 0.17 6.20 -7.28
CA LYS A 100 1.18 6.26 -8.35
C LYS A 100 2.27 5.21 -8.17
N SER A 101 2.79 5.07 -6.94
CA SER A 101 3.87 4.15 -6.61
C SER A 101 3.49 2.69 -6.80
N SER A 102 2.32 2.29 -6.27
CA SER A 102 1.81 0.93 -6.41
C SER A 102 1.50 0.58 -7.86
N ASN A 103 0.96 1.52 -8.64
CA ASN A 103 0.72 1.34 -10.08
C ASN A 103 2.04 1.17 -10.85
N ALA A 104 3.03 2.04 -10.63
CA ALA A 104 4.33 1.94 -11.30
C ALA A 104 5.04 0.61 -10.98
N LEU A 105 5.03 0.17 -9.72
CA LEU A 105 5.59 -1.13 -9.33
C LEU A 105 4.82 -2.31 -9.95
N TYR A 106 3.51 -2.17 -10.14
CA TYR A 106 2.69 -3.19 -10.81
C TYR A 106 2.92 -3.23 -12.33
N GLU A 107 3.14 -2.08 -12.96
CA GLU A 107 3.56 -1.99 -14.35
C GLU A 107 4.90 -2.70 -14.56
N GLU A 108 5.88 -2.49 -13.67
CA GLU A 108 7.15 -3.23 -13.68
C GLU A 108 6.95 -4.74 -13.47
N PHE A 109 6.07 -5.14 -12.54
CA PHE A 109 5.68 -6.54 -12.36
C PHE A 109 5.16 -7.17 -13.67
N LEU A 110 4.31 -6.47 -14.41
CA LEU A 110 3.78 -6.93 -15.69
C LEU A 110 4.82 -6.90 -16.81
N ARG A 111 5.73 -5.92 -16.82
CA ARG A 111 6.84 -5.86 -17.78
C ARG A 111 7.77 -7.06 -17.59
N PHE A 112 8.20 -7.33 -16.37
CA PHE A 112 9.02 -8.50 -16.03
C PHE A 112 8.33 -9.82 -16.40
N HIS A 113 7.02 -9.92 -16.21
CA HIS A 113 6.26 -11.08 -16.68
C HIS A 113 6.38 -11.27 -18.20
N LYS A 114 6.19 -10.22 -18.99
CA LYS A 114 6.32 -10.27 -20.46
C LYS A 114 7.73 -10.69 -20.90
N GLU A 115 8.75 -10.27 -20.16
CA GLU A 115 10.15 -10.62 -20.42
C GLU A 115 10.56 -11.99 -19.87
N ASN A 116 9.65 -12.76 -19.28
CA ASN A 116 9.94 -14.00 -18.57
C ASN A 116 10.98 -13.83 -17.44
N ASP A 117 11.02 -12.65 -16.80
CA ASP A 117 11.86 -12.37 -15.63
C ASP A 117 11.11 -12.72 -14.35
N PHE A 118 11.33 -13.92 -13.80
CA PHE A 118 10.70 -14.26 -12.52
C PHE A 118 11.24 -13.39 -11.37
N VAL A 119 12.55 -13.12 -11.34
CA VAL A 119 13.17 -12.41 -10.21
C VAL A 119 12.66 -10.97 -10.15
N GLY A 120 12.61 -10.27 -11.29
CA GLY A 120 12.04 -8.93 -11.36
C GLY A 120 10.57 -8.88 -10.97
N MET A 121 9.80 -9.89 -11.38
CA MET A 121 8.38 -10.02 -11.01
C MET A 121 8.22 -10.24 -9.50
N ASP A 122 9.02 -11.10 -8.87
CA ASP A 122 8.98 -11.31 -7.42
C ASP A 122 9.49 -10.10 -6.63
N MET A 123 10.54 -9.42 -7.10
CA MET A 123 11.06 -8.21 -6.47
C MET A 123 10.01 -7.09 -6.50
N SER A 124 9.32 -6.89 -7.63
CA SER A 124 8.24 -5.90 -7.74
C SER A 124 7.10 -6.21 -6.76
N ARG A 125 6.66 -7.47 -6.69
CA ARG A 125 5.66 -7.93 -5.70
C ARG A 125 6.11 -7.67 -4.26
N LYS A 126 7.38 -7.92 -3.93
CA LYS A 126 7.95 -7.66 -2.60
C LYS A 126 8.02 -6.18 -2.27
N PHE A 127 8.36 -5.29 -3.22
CA PHE A 127 8.29 -3.84 -3.01
C PHE A 127 6.86 -3.35 -2.75
N ILE A 128 5.87 -3.92 -3.45
CA ILE A 128 4.45 -3.63 -3.19
C ILE A 128 4.06 -4.10 -1.79
N GLN A 129 4.47 -5.31 -1.38
CA GLN A 129 4.25 -5.81 -0.02
C GLN A 129 4.88 -4.89 1.03
N MET A 130 6.13 -4.47 0.80
CA MET A 130 6.86 -3.55 1.66
C MET A 130 6.16 -2.18 1.77
N GLY A 131 5.51 -1.72 0.71
CA GLY A 131 4.66 -0.52 0.75
C GLY A 131 3.46 -0.67 1.67
N MET A 132 2.80 -1.84 1.63
CA MET A 132 1.67 -2.15 2.51
C MET A 132 2.10 -2.16 3.98
N THR A 133 3.15 -2.91 4.32
CA THR A 133 3.62 -3.13 5.70
C THR A 133 4.22 -1.87 6.29
N ARG A 134 5.11 -1.19 5.56
CA ARG A 134 5.73 0.06 6.01
C ARG A 134 4.69 1.17 6.20
N SER A 135 3.75 1.33 5.26
CA SER A 135 2.68 2.33 5.44
C SER A 135 1.87 2.06 6.70
N LYS A 136 1.51 0.79 6.95
CA LYS A 136 0.79 0.41 8.18
C LYS A 136 1.62 0.70 9.43
N ARG A 137 2.93 0.42 9.40
CA ARG A 137 3.83 0.74 10.52
C ARG A 137 3.88 2.23 10.84
N TYR A 138 3.91 3.10 9.83
CA TYR A 138 3.85 4.56 10.03
C TYR A 138 2.48 5.07 10.49
N ALA A 139 1.40 4.32 10.20
CA ALA A 139 0.09 4.59 10.79
C ALA A 139 0.01 4.16 12.26
N ASN A 140 0.70 3.08 12.63
CA ASN A 140 0.70 2.57 14.01
C ASN A 140 1.70 3.31 14.91
N HIS A 141 2.84 3.75 14.39
CA HIS A 141 3.89 4.42 15.15
C HIS A 141 4.30 5.71 14.46
N LYS A 142 4.09 6.85 15.12
CA LYS A 142 4.54 8.17 14.67
C LYS A 142 6.05 8.12 14.39
N GLY A 143 6.45 8.47 13.16
CA GLY A 143 7.85 8.40 12.72
C GLY A 143 8.33 7.01 12.27
N GLY A 144 7.49 5.97 12.40
CA GLY A 144 7.77 4.62 11.89
C GLY A 144 8.77 3.80 12.72
N ARG A 145 9.21 4.31 13.88
CA ARG A 145 10.03 3.60 14.85
C ARG A 145 9.15 2.69 15.71
N LYS A 146 9.35 1.38 15.60
CA LYS A 146 8.58 0.36 16.34
C LYS A 146 9.19 0.03 17.69
N TYR A 147 10.52 0.11 17.82
CA TYR A 147 11.24 -0.31 19.02
C TYR A 147 12.10 0.81 19.59
N ASP A 148 12.15 0.89 20.92
CA ASP A 148 13.14 1.65 21.66
C ASP A 148 14.19 0.75 22.32
N ILE A 149 15.27 1.34 22.80
CA ILE A 149 16.27 0.64 23.60
C ILE A 149 15.88 0.85 25.07
N GLY A 150 15.54 -0.26 25.74
CA GLY A 150 15.22 -0.31 27.16
C GLY A 150 16.44 -0.04 28.04
N LYS A 151 16.20 0.08 29.35
CA LYS A 151 17.24 0.40 30.33
C LYS A 151 18.39 -0.63 30.36
N ASP A 152 18.09 -1.87 30.01
CA ASP A 152 19.04 -2.99 30.01
C ASP A 152 19.64 -3.27 28.61
N GLY A 153 19.45 -2.34 27.65
CA GLY A 153 19.91 -2.51 26.27
C GLY A 153 19.02 -3.41 25.40
N GLU A 154 17.92 -3.93 25.96
CA GLU A 154 16.95 -4.75 25.23
C GLU A 154 16.06 -3.91 24.29
N ARG A 155 15.51 -4.57 23.26
CA ARG A 155 14.55 -3.93 22.35
C ARG A 155 13.15 -4.00 22.95
N VAL A 156 12.56 -2.85 23.27
CA VAL A 156 11.20 -2.76 23.80
C VAL A 156 10.28 -2.23 22.71
N GLU A 157 9.16 -2.91 22.46
CA GLU A 157 8.15 -2.44 21.51
C GLU A 157 7.46 -1.20 22.07
N ILE A 158 7.39 -0.14 21.26
CA ILE A 158 6.74 1.11 21.60
C ILE A 158 5.23 0.96 21.36
N GLU A 159 4.43 1.53 22.26
CA GLU A 159 2.98 1.57 22.09
C GLU A 159 2.56 2.22 20.75
N LYS A 160 1.43 1.77 20.23
CA LYS A 160 0.85 2.33 19.00
C LYS A 160 0.36 3.75 19.28
N SER A 161 0.89 4.73 18.56
CA SER A 161 0.43 6.11 18.61
C SER A 161 -0.98 6.26 18.07
N GLN A 162 -1.78 7.14 18.68
CA GLN A 162 -3.15 7.45 18.28
C GLN A 162 -3.29 8.91 17.85
N GLY A 163 -4.08 9.15 16.81
CA GLY A 163 -4.51 10.49 16.38
C GLY A 163 -3.39 11.40 15.87
N HIS A 164 -2.19 10.88 15.56
CA HIS A 164 -1.10 11.72 15.06
C HIS A 164 -1.33 12.15 13.61
N GLU A 165 -0.77 13.32 13.27
CA GLU A 165 -0.82 13.87 11.93
C GLU A 165 -0.33 12.85 10.88
N GLY A 166 -1.12 12.67 9.82
CA GLY A 166 -0.83 11.73 8.74
C GLY A 166 -1.19 10.26 9.01
N GLN A 167 -1.71 9.91 10.20
CA GLN A 167 -2.12 8.52 10.49
C GLN A 167 -3.13 7.98 9.47
N ALA A 168 -4.20 8.73 9.20
CA ALA A 168 -5.23 8.34 8.23
C ALA A 168 -4.67 8.15 6.81
N ASP A 169 -3.78 9.05 6.38
CA ASP A 169 -3.09 8.97 5.09
C ASP A 169 -2.25 7.71 4.96
N LYS A 170 -1.57 7.30 6.04
CA LYS A 170 -0.76 6.07 6.07
C LYS A 170 -1.60 4.81 6.08
N LEU A 171 -2.76 4.82 6.74
CA LEU A 171 -3.72 3.72 6.65
C LEU A 171 -4.26 3.58 5.23
N MET A 172 -4.63 4.68 4.59
CA MET A 172 -5.09 4.68 3.20
C MET A 172 -3.99 4.18 2.24
N ALA A 173 -2.76 4.66 2.38
CA ALA A 173 -1.61 4.19 1.60
C ALA A 173 -1.39 2.68 1.76
N SER A 174 -1.46 2.15 2.99
CA SER A 174 -1.36 0.71 3.25
C SER A 174 -2.45 -0.08 2.51
N GLY A 175 -3.69 0.41 2.53
CA GLY A 175 -4.81 -0.19 1.81
C GLY A 175 -4.60 -0.24 0.29
N ILE A 176 -4.08 0.83 -0.30
CA ILE A 176 -3.74 0.90 -1.74
C ILE A 176 -2.72 -0.17 -2.12
N PHE A 177 -1.62 -0.28 -1.36
CA PHE A 177 -0.62 -1.32 -1.62
C PHE A 177 -1.15 -2.74 -1.37
N LYS A 178 -2.04 -2.92 -0.38
CA LYS A 178 -2.67 -4.22 -0.11
C LYS A 178 -3.48 -4.71 -1.31
N GLU A 179 -4.31 -3.85 -1.89
CA GLU A 179 -5.09 -4.19 -3.09
C GLU A 179 -4.18 -4.63 -4.23
N MET A 180 -3.10 -3.88 -4.48
CA MET A 180 -2.16 -4.22 -5.55
C MET A 180 -1.39 -5.52 -5.27
N TRP A 181 -1.02 -5.76 -4.01
CA TRP A 181 -0.36 -6.99 -3.60
C TRP A 181 -1.26 -8.22 -3.80
N GLU A 182 -2.56 -8.10 -3.50
CA GLU A 182 -3.55 -9.15 -3.77
C GLU A 182 -3.63 -9.46 -5.27
N ARG A 183 -3.60 -8.43 -6.14
CA ARG A 183 -3.53 -8.63 -7.60
C ARG A 183 -2.28 -9.38 -8.04
N CYS A 184 -1.09 -9.02 -7.52
CA CYS A 184 0.13 -9.77 -7.81
C CYS A 184 0.05 -11.24 -7.37
N ARG A 185 -0.54 -11.50 -6.20
CA ARG A 185 -0.72 -12.86 -5.68
C ARG A 185 -1.69 -13.70 -6.51
N GLY A 186 -2.74 -13.08 -7.04
CA GLY A 186 -3.73 -13.71 -7.91
C GLY A 186 -3.26 -13.90 -9.36
N HIS A 187 -2.10 -13.36 -9.75
CA HIS A 187 -1.62 -13.40 -11.12
C HIS A 187 -1.14 -14.82 -11.51
N GLU A 188 -1.82 -15.47 -12.45
CA GLU A 188 -1.51 -16.85 -12.87
C GLU A 188 -0.09 -17.00 -13.42
N GLY A 189 0.36 -16.03 -14.22
CA GLY A 189 1.71 -16.01 -14.77
C GLY A 189 2.82 -15.95 -13.72
N TYR A 190 2.55 -15.42 -12.52
CA TYR A 190 3.52 -15.43 -11.43
C TYR A 190 3.76 -16.86 -10.94
N SER A 191 2.69 -17.62 -10.76
CA SER A 191 2.76 -19.02 -10.34
C SER A 191 3.46 -19.89 -11.39
N ALA A 192 3.22 -19.63 -12.67
CA ALA A 192 3.88 -20.33 -13.76
C ALA A 192 5.39 -20.02 -13.82
N LEU A 193 5.77 -18.74 -13.82
CA LEU A 193 7.18 -18.34 -13.85
C LEU A 193 7.94 -18.76 -12.60
N LYS A 194 7.29 -18.77 -11.44
CA LYS A 194 7.89 -19.29 -10.20
C LYS A 194 8.32 -20.75 -10.34
N LYS A 195 7.43 -21.61 -10.86
CA LYS A 195 7.73 -23.03 -11.08
C LYS A 195 8.86 -23.20 -12.10
N LYS A 196 8.82 -22.43 -13.19
CA LYS A 196 9.87 -22.42 -14.21
C LYS A 196 11.22 -22.05 -13.62
N PHE A 197 11.30 -20.92 -12.91
CA PHE A 197 12.52 -20.46 -12.25
C PHE A 197 13.07 -21.49 -11.26
N GLN A 198 12.23 -22.12 -10.45
CA GLN A 198 12.67 -23.15 -9.51
C GLN A 198 13.31 -24.36 -10.22
N LYS A 199 12.76 -24.75 -11.37
CA LYS A 199 13.34 -25.81 -12.20
C LYS A 199 14.70 -25.37 -12.78
N GLU A 200 14.74 -24.20 -13.42
CA GLU A 200 15.97 -23.63 -14.01
C GLU A 200 17.07 -23.44 -12.96
N LEU A 201 16.71 -23.01 -11.76
CA LEU A 201 17.61 -22.84 -10.63
C LEU A 201 18.23 -24.18 -10.19
N LYS A 202 17.42 -25.23 -10.13
CA LYS A 202 17.89 -26.58 -9.81
C LYS A 202 18.85 -27.07 -10.88
N ASP A 203 18.48 -26.95 -12.16
CA ASP A 203 19.29 -27.37 -13.29
C ASP A 203 20.63 -26.60 -13.31
N TRP A 204 20.60 -25.28 -13.04
CA TRP A 204 21.78 -24.43 -12.93
C TRP A 204 22.72 -24.89 -11.80
N THR A 205 22.18 -25.15 -10.61
CA THR A 205 22.97 -25.62 -9.45
C THR A 205 23.56 -27.01 -9.70
N SER A 206 22.84 -27.91 -10.36
CA SER A 206 23.37 -29.24 -10.74
C SER A 206 24.49 -29.14 -11.77
N ALA A 207 24.40 -28.23 -12.74
CA ALA A 207 25.41 -28.07 -13.78
C ALA A 207 26.70 -27.36 -13.31
N HIS A 208 26.59 -26.44 -12.34
CA HIS A 208 27.71 -25.59 -11.93
C HIS A 208 28.35 -25.99 -10.59
N GLY A 209 27.81 -27.03 -9.93
CA GLY A 209 28.25 -27.47 -8.61
C GLY A 209 27.93 -26.45 -7.53
N GLU A 210 27.70 -26.92 -6.30
CA GLU A 210 27.41 -26.05 -5.17
C GLU A 210 28.71 -25.39 -4.67
N LYS A 211 29.16 -24.35 -5.38
CA LYS A 211 30.23 -23.47 -4.91
C LYS A 211 29.66 -22.08 -4.66
N THR A 212 28.72 -21.97 -3.71
CA THR A 212 28.22 -20.68 -3.24
C THR A 212 28.23 -20.65 -1.72
N ARG A 213 29.26 -19.95 -1.22
CA ARG A 213 29.51 -19.36 0.10
C ARG A 213 28.40 -19.52 1.16
N ASN A 214 28.80 -20.10 2.30
CA ASN A 214 28.14 -19.97 3.59
C ASN A 214 28.25 -18.52 4.08
N ASP A 215 27.30 -17.67 3.71
CA ASP A 215 27.21 -16.29 4.21
C ASP A 215 26.28 -16.23 5.44
N GLU A 216 26.60 -16.97 6.51
CA GLU A 216 25.82 -16.94 7.77
C GLU A 216 26.17 -15.75 8.68
N GLU A 217 27.28 -15.05 8.47
CA GLU A 217 27.77 -14.05 9.44
C GLU A 217 27.34 -12.60 9.17
N GLY A 218 26.76 -12.28 8.00
CA GLY A 218 26.36 -10.91 7.65
C GLY A 218 24.85 -10.60 7.74
N PHE A 219 24.01 -11.62 7.88
CA PHE A 219 22.56 -11.53 7.65
C PHE A 219 21.72 -11.37 8.95
N GLN A 220 22.27 -11.79 10.10
CA GLN A 220 21.51 -11.91 11.35
C GLN A 220 20.88 -10.60 11.89
N VAL A 221 21.48 -9.43 11.63
CA VAL A 221 21.01 -8.16 12.22
C VAL A 221 19.81 -7.56 11.45
N LYS A 222 19.76 -7.71 10.12
CA LYS A 222 18.63 -7.22 9.29
C LYS A 222 17.47 -8.23 9.22
N GLU A 223 17.76 -9.51 9.41
CA GLU A 223 16.78 -10.60 9.36
C GLU A 223 15.81 -10.57 10.56
N ARG A 224 16.26 -10.16 11.74
CA ARG A 224 15.38 -10.00 12.93
C ARG A 224 14.27 -8.97 12.68
N GLU A 225 14.59 -7.81 12.12
CA GLU A 225 13.60 -6.77 11.81
C GLU A 225 12.54 -7.22 10.79
N GLN A 226 12.97 -7.91 9.73
CA GLN A 226 12.06 -8.38 8.67
C GLN A 226 11.23 -9.59 9.10
N SER A 227 11.79 -10.47 9.95
CA SER A 227 11.08 -11.64 10.48
C SER A 227 10.02 -11.25 11.52
N GLU A 228 10.27 -10.22 12.33
CA GLU A 228 9.28 -9.67 13.28
C GLU A 228 8.13 -8.96 12.55
N GLU A 229 8.43 -8.23 11.46
CA GLU A 229 7.43 -7.62 10.59
C GLU A 229 6.57 -8.69 9.88
N ALA A 230 7.15 -9.82 9.48
CA ALA A 230 6.43 -10.95 8.92
C ALA A 230 5.57 -11.74 9.94
N LYS A 231 6.02 -11.87 11.20
CA LYS A 231 5.27 -12.51 12.29
C LYS A 231 3.99 -11.73 12.64
N TYR A 232 4.08 -10.40 12.63
CA TYR A 232 2.94 -9.50 12.86
C TYR A 232 1.81 -9.66 11.82
N ILE A 233 2.15 -9.85 10.54
CA ILE A 233 1.17 -10.09 9.47
C ILE A 233 0.38 -11.39 9.71
N LYS A 234 0.99 -12.40 10.34
CA LYS A 234 0.34 -13.67 10.65
C LYS A 234 -0.66 -13.51 11.81
N GLN A 235 -0.27 -12.80 12.87
CA GLN A 235 -1.15 -12.54 14.03
C GLN A 235 -2.40 -11.72 13.63
N GLU A 236 -2.27 -10.68 12.80
CA GLU A 236 -3.45 -9.91 12.35
C GLU A 236 -4.24 -10.63 11.22
N GLY A 237 -3.61 -11.53 10.48
CA GLY A 237 -4.29 -12.40 9.51
C GLY A 237 -5.20 -13.44 10.19
N GLU A 238 -4.83 -13.90 11.38
CA GLU A 238 -5.64 -14.76 12.26
C GLU A 238 -6.74 -13.97 12.98
N GLU A 239 -6.50 -12.73 13.39
CA GLU A 239 -7.52 -11.84 14.00
C GLU A 239 -8.66 -11.48 13.01
N VAL A 240 -8.39 -11.49 11.71
CA VAL A 240 -9.41 -11.38 10.63
C VAL A 240 -10.00 -12.76 10.26
N GLY A 241 -9.37 -13.85 10.70
CA GLY A 241 -9.78 -15.23 10.46
C GLY A 241 -10.92 -15.72 11.36
N ASP A 242 -11.05 -15.16 12.57
CA ASP A 242 -12.08 -15.54 13.56
C ASP A 242 -13.47 -14.94 13.29
N LEU A 243 -13.63 -14.19 12.20
CA LEU A 243 -14.92 -13.79 11.64
C LEU A 243 -15.25 -14.61 10.38
N LYS A 244 -15.09 -15.94 10.47
CA LYS A 244 -15.50 -16.90 9.43
C LYS A 244 -16.40 -17.99 9.99
N ASP A 245 -17.40 -17.60 10.77
CA ASP A 245 -18.62 -18.41 10.87
C ASP A 245 -19.88 -17.54 10.83
N SER A 246 -20.07 -16.87 9.69
CA SER A 246 -21.40 -16.51 9.21
C SER A 246 -21.31 -16.16 7.73
N ARG A 247 -22.07 -16.88 6.90
CA ARG A 247 -22.19 -16.62 5.46
C ARG A 247 -22.94 -15.30 5.26
N GLN A 248 -22.22 -14.19 5.14
CA GLN A 248 -22.75 -12.96 4.53
C GLN A 248 -21.75 -12.37 3.53
N ARG A 249 -22.28 -11.99 2.35
CA ARG A 249 -21.53 -11.49 1.19
C ARG A 249 -20.63 -10.31 1.58
N LYS A 250 -19.33 -10.41 1.25
CA LYS A 250 -18.37 -9.31 1.42
C LYS A 250 -18.71 -8.16 0.48
N ARG A 251 -18.96 -6.98 1.03
CA ARG A 251 -19.22 -5.75 0.26
C ARG A 251 -17.91 -5.19 -0.31
N PRO A 252 -17.87 -4.76 -1.58
CA PRO A 252 -16.71 -4.08 -2.18
C PRO A 252 -16.35 -2.77 -1.46
N TRP A 253 -15.06 -2.39 -1.45
CA TRP A 253 -14.54 -1.18 -0.78
C TRP A 253 -15.18 0.14 -1.26
N SER A 254 -15.83 0.14 -2.43
CA SER A 254 -16.62 1.26 -2.95
C SER A 254 -17.85 1.58 -2.08
N GLU A 255 -18.48 0.59 -1.43
CA GLU A 255 -19.67 0.79 -0.60
C GLU A 255 -19.34 1.31 0.81
N ILE A 256 -18.13 1.01 1.30
CA ILE A 256 -17.65 1.53 2.60
C ILE A 256 -17.39 3.04 2.51
N LYS A 257 -17.01 3.55 1.32
CA LYS A 257 -16.86 4.99 1.06
C LYS A 257 -18.18 5.77 1.19
N GLU A 258 -19.32 5.17 0.82
CA GLU A 258 -20.63 5.82 0.93
C GLU A 258 -21.16 5.84 2.37
N GLY A 259 -20.94 4.76 3.14
CA GLY A 259 -21.36 4.69 4.55
C GLY A 259 -20.64 5.70 5.47
N TYR A 260 -19.40 6.06 5.14
CA TYR A 260 -18.67 7.13 5.83
C TYR A 260 -19.13 8.53 5.43
N LYS A 261 -19.73 8.70 4.24
CA LYS A 261 -20.28 9.97 3.77
C LYS A 261 -21.61 10.32 4.44
N ILE A 262 -22.50 9.32 4.59
CA ILE A 262 -23.83 9.48 5.20
C ILE A 262 -23.74 9.83 6.70
N LYS A 263 -22.82 9.22 7.46
CA LYS A 263 -22.67 9.49 8.91
C LYS A 263 -22.18 10.91 9.24
N THR A 264 -21.58 11.62 8.30
CA THR A 264 -21.18 13.03 8.47
C THR A 264 -22.32 14.02 8.23
N GLU A 265 -23.38 13.61 7.53
CA GLU A 265 -24.52 14.49 7.21
C GLU A 265 -25.59 14.48 8.33
N ASP A 266 -25.77 13.35 9.04
CA ASP A 266 -26.77 13.21 10.12
C ASP A 266 -26.36 13.84 11.47
N SER A 267 -25.14 14.38 11.60
CA SER A 267 -24.63 14.94 12.88
C SER A 267 -24.84 16.46 13.02
N VAL A 268 -25.51 17.13 12.07
CA VAL A 268 -25.68 18.59 12.08
C VAL A 268 -27.15 19.00 11.94
N GLU A 269 -28.07 18.45 12.73
CA GLU A 269 -29.40 19.07 12.87
C GLU A 269 -30.20 18.60 14.10
N GLU A 270 -29.78 18.89 15.33
CA GLU A 270 -30.78 19.03 16.41
C GLU A 270 -30.25 19.80 17.64
N THR A 271 -30.53 21.10 17.72
CA THR A 271 -30.63 21.80 19.03
C THR A 271 -31.43 23.09 18.86
N SER A 272 -32.75 22.95 18.77
CA SER A 272 -33.68 24.02 19.14
C SER A 272 -35.07 23.46 19.41
N ARG A 273 -35.43 23.37 20.71
CA ARG A 273 -36.78 23.41 21.31
C ARG A 273 -36.65 23.01 22.79
N ASN A 274 -36.69 23.94 23.74
CA ASN A 274 -37.87 24.60 24.34
C ASN A 274 -38.19 24.02 25.73
N THR A 275 -37.91 24.76 26.80
CA THR A 275 -38.54 24.56 28.12
C THR A 275 -39.21 25.86 28.55
N ARG A 276 -40.55 25.84 28.54
CA ARG A 276 -41.43 26.95 28.90
C ARG A 276 -42.21 26.64 30.18
N MET A 277 -42.11 27.59 31.11
CA MET A 277 -43.04 27.99 32.19
C MET A 277 -43.18 27.18 33.49
N LYS A 278 -42.95 27.90 34.61
CA LYS A 278 -43.98 28.15 35.65
C LYS A 278 -43.83 29.59 36.18
N ARG A 279 -44.95 30.30 36.30
CA ARG A 279 -45.10 31.69 36.76
C ARG A 279 -45.44 31.75 38.26
N LYS A 280 -44.89 32.80 38.90
CA LYS A 280 -45.41 33.67 39.98
C LYS A 280 -45.98 33.07 41.28
N ARG A 281 -45.42 33.55 42.41
CA ARG A 281 -46.21 34.22 43.46
C ARG A 281 -45.38 35.33 44.12
N ILE A 282 -45.97 36.51 44.15
CA ILE A 282 -45.61 37.70 44.95
C ILE A 282 -46.47 37.58 46.21
N ASP A 283 -45.94 37.95 47.38
CA ASP A 283 -46.73 38.56 48.46
C ASP A 283 -45.84 39.51 49.26
N LEU A 284 -46.50 40.53 49.80
CA LEU A 284 -46.03 41.78 50.43
C LEU A 284 -45.13 41.60 51.65
#